data_AF-A0A1M6AII0-F1
#
_entry.id   AF-A0A1M6AII0-F1
#
_cell.length_a   1.000
_cell.length_b   1.000
_cell.length_c   1.000
_cell.angle_alpha   90.00
_cell.angle_beta   90.00
_cell.angle_gamma   90.00
#
_symmetry.space_group_name_H-M   'P 1'
#
loop_
_entity.id
_entity.type
_entity.pdbx_description
1 polymer ?
#
loop_
_entity_poly.entity_id
_entity_poly.type
_entity_poly.pdbx_seq_one_letter_code
_entity_poly.pdbx_strand_id
1 'polypeptide(L)'
;MFPMERIHSSRYYTFYQSDTERCFYIDFGHKLVRFTFCELLSLRQKVWAIDIESHFDDEVNPHGLEILSLCNKEHLFILNTLEVLDLKDLLTGAFFMLDIAAQHPVLASKA
;
A
#
# COMPACT_ATOMS: atom_id res chain seq x y z
N MET A 1 10.52 5.46 -22.45
CA MET A 1 9.74 4.89 -21.34
C MET A 1 10.63 3.84 -20.71
N PHE A 2 11.11 4.08 -19.48
CA PHE A 2 11.98 3.12 -18.79
C PHE A 2 11.22 1.83 -18.51
N PRO A 3 11.88 0.65 -18.55
CA PRO A 3 11.21 -0.61 -18.27
C PRO A 3 10.84 -0.66 -16.78
N MET A 4 9.56 -0.45 -16.48
CA MET A 4 8.98 -0.71 -15.17
C MET A 4 8.37 -2.11 -15.20
N GLU A 5 8.84 -2.98 -14.32
CA GLU A 5 8.27 -4.31 -14.14
C GLU A 5 7.10 -4.23 -13.16
N ARG A 6 5.98 -4.87 -13.51
CA ARG A 6 4.83 -4.99 -12.62
C ARG A 6 5.10 -6.10 -11.62
N ILE A 7 5.11 -5.78 -10.33
CA ILE A 7 5.34 -6.77 -9.26
C ILE A 7 4.03 -7.35 -8.77
N HIS A 8 3.02 -6.50 -8.57
CA HIS A 8 1.73 -6.92 -8.02
C HIS A 8 0.61 -5.93 -8.37
N SER A 9 -0.61 -6.44 -8.50
CA SER A 9 -1.82 -5.63 -8.70
C SER A 9 -2.92 -6.10 -7.78
N SER A 10 -3.63 -5.15 -7.19
CA SER A 10 -4.88 -5.35 -6.46
C SER A 10 -6.06 -4.91 -7.35
N ARG A 11 -7.25 -4.67 -6.78
CA ARG A 11 -8.44 -4.27 -7.53
C ARG A 11 -8.34 -2.84 -8.06
N TYR A 12 -7.83 -1.91 -7.26
CA TYR A 12 -7.76 -0.49 -7.64
C TYR A 12 -6.35 -0.03 -8.00
N TYR A 13 -5.31 -0.69 -7.47
CA TYR A 13 -3.95 -0.20 -7.55
C TYR A 13 -2.98 -1.20 -8.18
N THR A 14 -1.85 -0.68 -8.65
CA THR A 14 -0.78 -1.53 -9.20
C THR A 14 0.60 -1.05 -8.75
N PHE A 15 1.43 -2.01 -8.35
CA PHE A 15 2.79 -1.80 -7.88
C PHE A 15 3.80 -2.20 -8.96
N TYR A 16 4.79 -1.33 -9.17
CA TYR A 16 5.88 -1.53 -10.12
C TYR A 16 7.24 -1.32 -9.46
N GLN A 17 8.26 -1.94 -10.06
CA GLN A 17 9.66 -1.75 -9.74
C GLN A 17 10.42 -1.29 -10.99
N SER A 18 11.36 -0.36 -10.81
CA SER A 18 12.31 0.02 -11.84
C SER A 18 13.71 -0.26 -11.33
N ASP A 19 14.34 -1.31 -11.87
CA ASP A 19 15.73 -1.65 -11.53
C ASP A 19 16.71 -0.60 -12.04
N THR A 20 16.39 0.03 -13.17
CA THR A 20 17.21 1.10 -13.75
C THR A 20 17.23 2.35 -12.89
N GLU A 21 16.07 2.71 -12.32
CA GLU A 21 15.95 3.90 -11.47
C GLU A 21 16.12 3.59 -9.98
N ARG A 22 16.23 2.30 -9.61
CA ARG A 22 16.33 1.79 -8.23
C ARG A 22 15.22 2.35 -7.33
N CYS A 23 14.01 2.36 -7.85
CA CYS A 23 12.85 2.91 -7.17
C CYS A 23 11.59 2.08 -7.47
N PHE A 24 10.53 2.40 -6.74
CA PHE A 24 9.24 1.75 -6.84
C PHE A 24 8.19 2.75 -7.30
N TYR A 25 7.13 2.25 -7.92
CA TYR A 25 5.98 3.06 -8.28
C TYR A 25 4.70 2.39 -7.85
N ILE A 26 3.75 3.20 -7.41
CA ILE A 26 2.37 2.76 -7.22
C ILE A 26 1.48 3.62 -8.10
N ASP A 27 0.71 2.95 -8.95
CA ASP A 27 -0.40 3.56 -9.67
C ASP A 27 -1.64 3.50 -8.79
N PHE A 28 -2.07 4.67 -8.32
CA PHE A 28 -3.29 4.87 -7.52
C PHE A 28 -4.55 5.02 -8.41
N GLY A 29 -4.49 4.60 -9.67
CA GLY A 29 -5.57 4.63 -10.67
C GLY A 29 -5.71 5.97 -11.39
N HIS A 30 -5.42 7.07 -10.71
CA HIS A 30 -5.43 8.44 -11.28
C HIS A 30 -4.05 9.10 -11.24
N LYS A 31 -3.07 8.47 -10.59
CA LYS A 31 -1.74 9.03 -10.38
C LYS A 31 -0.71 7.93 -10.15
N LEU A 32 0.36 7.99 -10.93
CA LEU A 32 1.56 7.20 -10.70
C LEU A 32 2.50 7.97 -9.76
N VAL A 33 2.83 7.38 -8.61
CA VAL A 33 3.71 7.99 -7.60
C VAL A 33 4.99 7.18 -7.48
N ARG A 34 6.13 7.87 -7.46
CA ARG A 34 7.45 7.28 -7.25
C ARG A 34 7.79 7.21 -5.76
N PHE A 35 8.42 6.11 -5.35
CA PHE A 35 8.90 5.88 -3.99
C PHE A 35 10.35 5.38 -4.01
N THR A 36 11.18 5.96 -3.15
CA THR A 36 12.38 5.29 -2.66
C THR A 36 12.00 4.15 -1.71
N PHE A 37 12.94 3.24 -1.42
CA PHE A 37 12.69 2.13 -0.50
C PHE A 37 12.24 2.59 0.90
N CYS A 38 12.86 3.63 1.46
CA CYS A 38 12.49 4.16 2.78
C CYS A 38 11.09 4.80 2.78
N GLU A 39 10.72 5.50 1.70
CA GLU A 39 9.38 6.06 1.54
C GLU A 39 8.34 4.96 1.42
N LEU A 40 8.66 3.87 0.71
CA LEU A 40 7.79 2.70 0.60
C LEU A 40 7.61 2.00 1.97
N LEU A 41 8.67 1.83 2.75
CA LEU A 41 8.58 1.31 4.11
C LEU A 41 7.74 2.21 5.03
N SER A 42 7.88 3.53 4.90
CA SER A 42 7.09 4.49 5.67
C SER A 42 5.61 4.46 5.27
N LEU A 43 5.32 4.35 3.98
CA LEU A 43 3.97 4.17 3.46
C LEU A 43 3.35 2.89 4.06
N ARG A 44 4.10 1.78 4.00
CA ARG A 44 3.69 0.52 4.61
C ARG A 44 3.29 0.70 6.07
N GLN A 45 4.15 1.28 6.89
CA GLN A 45 3.86 1.49 8.32
C GLN A 45 2.61 2.34 8.53
N LYS A 46 2.46 3.44 7.78
CA LYS A 46 1.26 4.30 7.85
C LYS A 46 0.00 3.53 7.50
N VAL A 47 0.00 2.80 6.39
CA VAL A 47 -1.17 2.04 5.92
C VAL A 47 -1.53 0.93 6.91
N TRP A 48 -0.57 0.25 7.51
CA TRP A 48 -0.84 -0.75 8.55
C TRP A 48 -1.41 -0.14 9.84
N ALA A 49 -1.01 1.08 10.19
CA ALA A 49 -1.49 1.78 11.38
C ALA A 49 -2.93 2.32 11.26
N ILE A 50 -3.50 2.36 10.06
CA ILE A 50 -4.91 2.74 9.86
C ILE A 50 -5.80 1.72 10.59
N ASP A 51 -6.55 2.22 11.58
CA ASP A 51 -7.57 1.48 12.31
C ASP A 51 -8.83 1.41 11.46
N ILE A 52 -9.01 0.28 10.77
CA ILE A 52 -10.13 0.08 9.86
C ILE A 52 -11.47 -0.03 10.59
N GLU A 53 -11.47 -0.46 11.86
CA GLU A 53 -12.71 -0.61 12.63
C GLU A 53 -13.34 0.76 12.87
N SER A 54 -12.52 1.81 13.04
CA SER A 54 -12.99 3.18 13.18
C SER A 54 -13.85 3.66 12.00
N HIS A 55 -13.66 3.11 10.79
CA HIS A 55 -14.47 3.47 9.62
C HIS A 55 -15.95 3.04 9.71
N PHE A 56 -16.28 2.16 10.67
CA PHE A 56 -17.63 1.68 10.93
C PHE A 56 -18.23 2.24 12.22
N ASP A 57 -17.52 3.15 12.89
CA ASP A 57 -17.99 3.84 14.09
C ASP A 57 -18.45 5.26 13.70
N ASP A 58 -19.77 5.46 13.66
CA ASP A 58 -20.40 6.72 13.27
C ASP A 58 -20.01 7.90 14.18
N GLU A 59 -19.63 7.64 15.44
CA GLU A 59 -19.21 8.67 16.39
C GLU A 59 -17.76 9.12 16.16
N VAL A 60 -16.94 8.29 15.51
CA VAL A 60 -15.50 8.53 15.30
C VAL A 60 -15.20 8.91 13.86
N ASN A 61 -15.75 8.18 12.88
CA ASN A 61 -15.54 8.42 11.46
C ASN A 61 -16.87 8.21 10.69
N PRO A 62 -17.79 9.20 10.72
CA PRO A 62 -19.13 9.08 10.14
C PRO A 62 -19.15 8.87 8.62
N HIS A 63 -18.02 8.98 7.94
CA HIS A 63 -17.92 8.85 6.50
C HIS A 63 -17.00 7.70 6.06
N GLY A 64 -16.36 6.98 6.99
CA GLY A 64 -15.41 5.91 6.66
C GLY A 64 -14.30 6.38 5.73
N LEU A 65 -13.76 7.58 5.97
CA LEU A 65 -12.69 8.18 5.18
C LEU A 65 -11.39 8.24 5.95
N GLU A 66 -10.29 7.98 5.26
CA GLU A 66 -8.93 8.05 5.80
C GLU A 66 -8.10 9.07 5.02
N ILE A 67 -7.33 9.89 5.73
CA ILE A 67 -6.40 10.85 5.11
C ILE A 67 -4.99 10.29 5.15
N LEU A 68 -4.50 9.83 4.01
CA LEU A 68 -3.15 9.30 3.87
C LEU A 68 -2.20 10.37 3.29
N SER A 69 -1.28 10.86 4.12
CA SER A 69 -0.20 11.76 3.70
C SER A 69 1.08 10.99 3.42
N LEU A 70 1.68 11.20 2.23
CA LEU A 70 2.98 10.61 1.90
C LEU A 70 4.14 11.40 2.52
N CYS A 71 5.24 10.71 2.79
CA CYS A 71 6.40 11.28 3.50
C CYS A 71 7.11 12.39 2.73
N ASN A 72 6.97 12.42 1.41
CA ASN A 72 7.48 13.52 0.58
C ASN A 72 6.71 14.84 0.76
N LYS A 73 5.60 14.85 1.52
CA LYS A 73 4.68 16.00 1.71
C LYS A 73 4.09 16.57 0.42
N GLU A 74 4.28 15.90 -0.71
CA GLU A 74 3.77 16.35 -2.01
C GLU A 74 2.41 15.73 -2.33
N HIS A 75 2.04 14.65 -1.64
CA HIS A 75 0.87 13.86 -1.97
C HIS A 75 0.02 13.58 -0.74
N LEU A 76 -1.27 13.88 -0.88
CA LEU A 76 -2.31 13.63 0.09
C LEU A 76 -3.43 12.88 -0.63
N PHE A 77 -3.87 11.78 -0.03
CA PHE A 77 -4.96 10.96 -0.54
C PHE A 77 -6.09 10.94 0.49
N ILE A 78 -7.32 11.00 0.00
CA ILE A 78 -8.51 10.75 0.79
C ILE A 78 -9.04 9.41 0.28
N LEU A 79 -9.00 8.40 1.13
CA LEU A 79 -9.34 7.02 0.78
C LEU A 79 -10.60 6.61 1.52
N ASN A 80 -11.54 5.97 0.82
CA ASN A 80 -12.63 5.27 1.49
C ASN A 80 -12.16 3.91 2.06
N THR A 81 -13.03 3.26 2.83
CA THR A 81 -12.76 1.95 3.43
C THR A 81 -12.26 0.89 2.43
N LEU A 82 -12.87 0.80 1.24
CA LEU A 82 -12.48 -0.20 0.23
C LEU A 82 -11.11 0.12 -0.37
N GLU A 83 -10.81 1.40 -0.59
CA GLU A 83 -9.52 1.87 -1.07
C GLU A 83 -8.41 1.60 -0.04
N VAL A 84 -8.68 1.80 1.24
CA VAL A 84 -7.73 1.44 2.32
C VAL A 84 -7.46 -0.06 2.34
N LEU A 85 -8.51 -0.89 2.24
CA LEU A 85 -8.38 -2.34 2.22
C LEU A 85 -7.59 -2.82 0.99
N ASP A 86 -7.89 -2.28 -0.17
CA ASP A 86 -7.17 -2.60 -1.41
C ASP A 86 -5.70 -2.18 -1.36
N LEU A 87 -5.40 -1.04 -0.73
CA LEU A 87 -4.02 -0.61 -0.51
C LEU A 87 -3.27 -1.52 0.47
N LYS A 88 -3.92 -1.99 1.54
CA LYS A 88 -3.34 -2.99 2.46
C LYS A 88 -3.04 -4.30 1.72
N ASP A 89 -3.95 -4.77 0.87
CA ASP A 89 -3.76 -5.97 0.04
C ASP A 89 -2.59 -5.80 -0.93
N LEU A 90 -2.58 -4.70 -1.70
CA LEU A 90 -1.51 -4.38 -2.65
C LEU A 90 -0.13 -4.42 -1.98
N LEU A 91 0.02 -3.74 -0.84
CA LEU A 91 1.30 -3.67 -0.14
C LEU A 91 1.68 -5.03 0.46
N THR A 92 0.71 -5.83 0.91
CA THR A 92 0.98 -7.19 1.40
C THR A 92 1.53 -8.08 0.29
N GLY A 93 0.86 -8.12 -0.87
CA GLY A 93 1.30 -8.88 -2.03
C GLY A 93 2.64 -8.39 -2.58
N ALA A 94 2.82 -7.07 -2.69
CA ALA A 94 4.07 -6.48 -3.18
C ALA A 94 5.26 -6.82 -2.27
N PHE A 95 5.13 -6.66 -0.95
CA PHE A 95 6.22 -6.97 -0.02
C PHE A 95 6.52 -8.47 0.08
N PHE A 96 5.52 -9.32 -0.14
CA PHE A 96 5.72 -10.77 -0.28
C PHE A 96 6.54 -11.10 -1.55
N MET A 97 6.16 -10.52 -2.69
CA MET A 97 6.87 -10.73 -3.97
C MET A 97 8.31 -10.19 -3.96
N LEU A 98 8.57 -9.14 -3.18
CA LEU A 98 9.92 -8.60 -2.98
C LEU A 98 10.79 -9.45 -2.04
N ASP A 99 10.22 -10.48 -1.39
CA ASP A 99 10.87 -11.30 -0.35
C ASP A 99 11.38 -10.47 0.87
N ILE A 100 10.70 -9.35 1.15
CA ILE A 100 11.03 -8.41 2.24
C ILE A 100 10.05 -8.56 3.42
N ALA A 101 8.91 -9.22 3.21
CA ALA A 101 8.02 -9.59 4.29
C ALA A 101 8.62 -10.78 5.06
N ALA A 102 8.77 -10.66 6.38
CA ALA A 102 8.95 -11.84 7.22
C ALA A 102 7.79 -12.80 6.93
N GLN A 103 8.09 -14.03 6.53
CA GLN A 103 7.09 -15.09 6.41
C GLN A 103 6.33 -15.12 7.73
N HIS A 104 5.09 -14.60 7.76
CA HIS A 104 4.23 -14.90 8.89
C HIS A 104 3.95 -16.39 8.73
N PRO A 105 4.34 -17.26 9.68
CA PRO A 105 4.01 -18.67 9.60
C PRO A 105 2.48 -18.74 9.76
N VAL A 106 1.77 -18.72 8.64
CA VAL A 106 0.37 -19.11 8.59
C VAL A 106 0.38 -20.59 8.90
N LEU A 107 0.02 -20.90 10.15
CA LEU A 107 -0.45 -22.20 10.64
C LEU A 107 -0.05 -23.36 9.72
N ALA A 108 1.19 -23.84 9.90
CA ALA A 108 1.51 -25.20 9.51
C ALA A 108 0.55 -26.10 10.31
N SER A 109 -0.52 -26.54 9.64
CA SER A 109 -1.40 -27.58 10.13
C SER A 109 -0.52 -28.76 10.50
N LYS A 110 -0.39 -29.02 11.80
CA LYS A 110 0.12 -30.29 12.28
C LYS A 110 -0.94 -31.33 11.93
N ALA A 111 -0.65 -32.11 10.89
CA ALA A 111 -1.25 -33.43 10.69
C ALA A 111 -0.81 -34.39 11.80
#